data_AF-A0A2N2M6Q7-F1
#
_entry.id   AF-A0A2N2M6Q7-F1
#
_cell.length_a   1.000
_cell.length_b   1.000
_cell.length_c   1.000
_cell.angle_alpha   90.00
_cell.angle_beta   90.00
_cell.angle_gamma   90.00
#
_symmetry.space_group_name_H-M   'P 1'
#
loop_
_entity.id
_entity.type
_entity.pdbx_description
1 polymer ?
#
loop_
_entity_poly.entity_id
_entity_poly.type
_entity_poly.pdbx_seq_one_letter_code
_entity_poly.pdbx_strand_id
1 'polypeptide(L)' 'VSTAKDLVKDYLPGIEYAEVRIQNQQARMVSGGGKSVSQPKRVVVSFSKQVNQSDKIHKHFAKVTLDQQGQVLKVAVSR' A
#
# COMPACT_ATOMS: atom_id res chain seq x y z
N VAL A 1 -9.19 1.22 -6.67
CA VAL A 1 -8.53 2.24 -5.81
C VAL A 1 -9.46 2.75 -4.71
N SER A 2 -10.76 2.97 -4.99
CA SER A 2 -11.75 3.40 -3.98
C SER A 2 -11.71 2.55 -2.71
N THR A 3 -11.78 1.22 -2.83
CA THR A 3 -11.74 0.29 -1.69
C THR A 3 -10.47 0.47 -0.84
N ALA A 4 -9.30 0.65 -1.48
CA ALA A 4 -8.04 0.88 -0.77
C ALA A 4 -8.04 2.24 -0.05
N LYS A 5 -8.66 3.27 -0.63
CA LYS A 5 -8.81 4.58 0.01
C LYS A 5 -9.71 4.49 1.24
N ASP A 6 -10.85 3.80 1.14
CA ASP A 6 -11.78 3.65 2.26
C ASP A 6 -11.13 2.93 3.44
N LEU A 7 -10.37 1.86 3.17
CA LEU A 7 -9.66 1.09 4.20
C LEU A 7 -8.63 1.89 5.00
N VAL A 8 -8.01 2.90 4.39
CA VAL A 8 -6.97 3.69 5.05
C VAL A 8 -7.43 5.11 5.40
N LYS A 9 -8.68 5.46 5.14
CA LYS A 9 -9.26 6.78 5.42
C LYS A 9 -9.20 7.14 6.91
N ASP A 10 -9.55 6.18 7.77
CA ASP A 10 -9.52 6.35 9.22
C ASP A 10 -8.09 6.51 9.77
N TYR A 11 -7.12 5.97 9.06
CA TYR A 11 -5.72 5.97 9.47
C TYR A 11 -4.92 7.15 8.88
N LEU A 12 -5.37 7.67 7.74
CA LEU A 12 -4.76 8.79 7.03
C LEU A 12 -5.81 9.88 6.71
N PRO A 13 -6.27 10.65 7.71
CA PRO A 13 -7.30 11.67 7.49
C PRO A 13 -6.91 12.66 6.40
N GLY A 14 -7.85 12.92 5.47
CA GLY A 14 -7.60 13.73 4.28
C GLY A 14 -6.79 13.01 3.19
N ILE A 15 -6.94 11.68 3.09
CA ILE A 15 -6.38 10.85 2.02
C ILE A 15 -6.80 11.27 0.61
N GLU A 16 -7.89 12.04 0.49
CA GLU A 16 -8.39 12.57 -0.77
C GLU A 16 -7.35 13.41 -1.51
N TYR A 17 -6.49 14.11 -0.75
CA TYR A 17 -5.40 14.95 -1.26
C TYR A 17 -4.03 14.26 -1.19
N ALA A 18 -3.97 12.97 -0.85
CA ALA A 18 -2.71 12.24 -0.77
C ALA A 18 -2.22 11.85 -2.17
N GLU A 19 -0.90 11.89 -2.37
CA GLU A 19 -0.29 11.27 -3.54
C GLU A 19 -0.55 9.76 -3.52
N VAL A 20 -1.06 9.22 -4.62
CA VAL A 20 -1.34 7.80 -4.79
C VAL A 20 -0.35 7.19 -5.75
N ARG A 21 0.32 6.12 -5.33
CA ARG A 21 1.20 5.30 -6.19
C ARG A 21 0.71 3.87 -6.21
N ILE A 22 0.55 3.31 -7.40
CA ILE A 22 0.11 1.92 -7.60
C ILE A 22 1.27 1.14 -8.21
N GLN A 23 1.62 0.01 -7.60
CA GLN A 23 2.69 -0.86 -8.07
C GLN A 23 2.21 -2.31 -8.16
N ASN A 24 2.42 -2.92 -9.33
CA ASN A 24 2.19 -4.35 -9.50
C ASN A 24 3.46 -5.09 -9.07
N GLN A 25 3.37 -5.85 -7.99
CA GLN A 25 4.46 -6.66 -7.48
C GLN A 25 4.29 -8.12 -7.87
N GLN A 26 5.36 -8.72 -8.37
CA GLN A 26 5.51 -10.17 -8.49
C GLN A 26 6.53 -10.58 -7.43
N ALA A 27 6.07 -11.27 -6.39
CA ALA A 27 6.94 -11.65 -5.29
C ALA A 27 7.83 -12.82 -5.73
N ARG A 28 9.14 -12.58 -5.87
CA ARG A 28 10.12 -13.65 -6.12
C ARG A 28 10.18 -14.60 -4.93
N MET A 29 9.47 -15.73 -5.01
CA MET A 29 9.68 -16.83 -4.08
C MET A 29 10.96 -17.55 -4.45
N VAL A 30 11.98 -17.46 -3.59
CA VAL A 30 13.18 -18.29 -3.70
C VAL A 30 12.82 -19.63 -3.07
N SER A 31 12.33 -20.59 -3.87
CA SER A 31 12.21 -21.96 -3.39
C SER A 31 13.61 -22.58 -3.39
N GLY A 32 14.11 -22.97 -2.22
CA GLY A 32 15.25 -23.88 -2.15
C GLY A 32 14.86 -25.21 -2.79
N GLY A 33 15.21 -25.41 -4.06
CA GLY A 33 14.90 -26.64 -4.81
C GLY A 33 14.01 -26.45 -6.04
N GLY A 34 14.62 -25.97 -7.13
CA GLY A 34 14.41 -26.50 -8.50
C GLY A 34 13.05 -26.40 -9.20
N LYS A 35 11.95 -25.94 -8.58
CA LYS A 35 10.65 -25.81 -9.26
C LYS A 35 10.20 -24.36 -9.29
N SER A 36 10.09 -23.80 -10.50
CA SER A 36 9.48 -22.49 -10.75
C SER A 36 8.02 -22.52 -10.32
N VAL A 37 7.74 -22.07 -9.10
CA VAL A 37 6.35 -21.88 -8.62
C VAL A 37 5.86 -20.54 -9.18
N SER A 38 4.75 -20.58 -9.91
CA SER A 38 4.05 -19.38 -10.39
C SER A 38 3.83 -18.40 -9.23
N GLN A 39 4.35 -17.18 -9.37
CA GLN A 39 4.32 -16.19 -8.30
C GLN A 39 2.96 -15.48 -8.26
N PRO A 40 2.34 -15.35 -7.09
CA PRO A 40 1.09 -14.60 -6.98
C PRO A 40 1.37 -13.13 -7.31
N LYS A 41 0.69 -12.61 -8.35
CA LYS A 41 0.73 -11.16 -8.64
C LYS A 41 -0.02 -10.43 -7.51
N ARG A 42 0.52 -9.31 -7.07
CA ARG A 42 -0.04 -8.47 -6.02
C ARG A 42 -0.08 -7.03 -6.50
N VAL A 43 -1.06 -6.28 -6.01
CA VAL A 43 -1.16 -4.85 -6.26
C VAL A 43 -0.88 -4.12 -4.95
N VAL A 44 0.11 -3.23 -4.94
CA VAL A 44 0.42 -2.39 -3.80
C VAL A 44 -0.03 -0.97 -4.09
N VAL A 45 -0.97 -0.47 -3.31
CA VAL A 45 -1.44 0.91 -3.35
C VAL A 45 -0.80 1.66 -2.19
N SER A 46 0.00 2.67 -2.50
CA SER A 46 0.65 3.54 -1.52
C SER A 46 0.03 4.92 -1.55
N PHE A 47 -0.21 5.47 -0.38
CA PHE A 47 -0.71 6.82 -0.13
C PHE A 47 0.35 7.56 0.67
N SER A 48 0.67 8.79 0.27
CA SER A 48 1.56 9.67 1.03
C SER A 48 1.00 11.08 1.11
N LYS A 49 1.08 11.66 2.30
CA LYS A 49 0.63 13.02 2.58
C LYS A 49 1.67 13.75 3.43
N GLN A 50 1.84 15.04 3.17
CA GLN A 50 2.59 15.93 4.05
C GLN A 50 1.59 16.68 4.94
N VAL A 51 1.87 16.73 6.23
CA VAL A 51 1.08 17.46 7.24
C VAL A 51 2.02 18.46 7.91
N ASN A 52 1.68 19.75 7.79
CA ASN A 52 2.43 20.80 8.45
C ASN A 52 1.84 20.97 9.87
N GLN A 53 2.64 20.69 10.90
CA GLN A 53 2.25 20.87 12.29
C GLN A 53 3.41 21.51 13.05
N SER A 54 3.14 22.65 13.71
CA SER A 54 4.07 23.31 14.64
C SER A 54 5.51 23.43 14.07
N ASP A 55 5.62 24.06 12.90
CA ASP A 55 6.88 24.31 12.17
C ASP A 55 7.62 23.07 11.62
N LYS A 56 7.00 21.88 11.66
CA LYS A 56 7.56 20.64 11.09
C LYS A 56 6.63 20.04 10.03
N ILE A 57 7.27 19.48 9.00
CA ILE A 57 6.58 18.71 7.95
C ILE A 57 6.59 17.23 8.36
N HIS A 58 5.44 16.73 8.80
CA HIS A 58 5.22 15.32 9.11
C HIS A 58 4.77 14.58 7.84
N LYS A 59 5.44 13.48 7.49
CA LYS A 59 5.07 12.67 6.33
C LYS A 59 4.28 11.46 6.80
N HIS A 60 3.00 11.44 6.48
CA HIS A 60 2.15 10.29 6.76
C HIS A 60 2.12 9.37 5.53
N PHE A 61 2.12 8.06 5.80
CA PHE A 61 2.09 7.04 4.77
C PHE A 61 1.06 5.96 5.10
N ALA A 62 0.35 5.49 4.08
CA ALA A 62 -0.43 4.27 4.17
C ALA A 62 -0.15 3.39 2.94
N LYS A 63 0.01 2.09 3.14
CA LYS A 63 0.18 1.12 2.05
C LYS A 63 -0.81 -0.02 2.23
N VAL A 64 -1.46 -0.38 1.14
CA VAL A 64 -2.40 -1.50 1.07
C VAL A 64 -1.88 -2.46 0.02
N THR A 65 -1.61 -3.70 0.40
CA THR A 65 -1.33 -4.79 -0.53
C THR A 65 -2.61 -5.56 -0.76
N LEU A 66 -2.96 -5.72 -2.02
CA LEU A 66 -4.10 -6.46 -2.53
C LEU A 66 -3.62 -7.69 -3.30
N ASP A 67 -4.42 -8.76 -3.30
CA ASP A 67 -4.25 -9.86 -4.24
C ASP A 67 -4.81 -9.51 -5.64
N GLN A 68 -4.84 -10.48 -6.56
CA GLN A 68 -5.39 -10.27 -7.92
C GLN A 68 -6.91 -10.10 -7.92
N GLN A 69 -7.59 -10.63 -6.91
CA GLN A 69 -9.04 -10.59 -6.71
C GLN A 69 -9.48 -9.29 -6.02
N GLY A 70 -8.52 -8.45 -5.61
CA GLY A 70 -8.77 -7.20 -4.89
C GLY A 70 -8.98 -7.36 -3.39
N GLN A 71 -8.74 -8.56 -2.83
CA GLN A 71 -8.78 -8.80 -1.39
C GLN A 71 -7.54 -8.22 -0.72
N VAL A 72 -7.74 -7.72 0.50
CA VAL A 72 -6.67 -7.09 1.28
C VAL A 72 -5.79 -8.17 1.92
N LEU A 73 -4.51 -8.15 1.57
CA LEU A 73 -3.50 -9.03 2.18
C LEU A 73 -2.76 -8.35 3.32
N LYS A 74 -2.50 -7.04 3.21
CA LYS A 74 -1.72 -6.29 4.20
C LYS A 74 -2.06 -4.81 4.17
N VAL A 75 -2.09 -4.21 5.35
CA VAL A 75 -2.10 -2.75 5.52
C VAL A 75 -0.90 -2.33 6.38
N ALA A 76 -0.22 -1.26 6.00
CA ALA A 76 0.88 -0.67 6.76
C ALA A 76 0.70 0.85 6.82
N VAL A 77 0.78 1.44 8.02
CA VAL A 77 0.55 2.87 8.26
C VAL A 77 1.72 3.45 9.06
N SER A 78 2.12 4.67 8.72
CA SER A 78 3.11 5.48 9.44
C SER A 78 2.60 6.91 9.57
N ARG A 79 2.70 7.49 10.77
CA ARG A 79 2.29 8.86 11.11
C ARG A 79 3.43 9.57 11.82
#